data_AF-A0A061JGM3-F1
#
_entry.id   AF-A0A061JGM3-F1
#
_cell.length_a   1.000
_cell.length_b   1.000
_cell.length_c   1.000
_cell.angle_alpha   90.00
_cell.angle_beta   90.00
_cell.angle_gamma   90.00
#
_symmetry.space_group_name_H-M   'P 1'
#
loop_
_entity.id
_entity.type
_entity.pdbx_description
1 polymer ?
#
loop_
_entity_poly.entity_id
_entity_poly.type
_entity_poly.pdbx_seq_one_letter_code
_entity_poly.pdbx_strand_id
1 'polypeptide(L)'
;MAEQFLHGVEVAEISSGPRTIRTTKSSVIGLIGTAPDADNTVFPLNKPVLIVGSRREAAKLGATGTLPMAINGIFDQIGAMVIVVRVEEGEDEAETIANIIGGVDAQTGDYKGVQAFLSAESIVHSAPRILIAPGFTHQRPNNQANPVISSMLAIADRLRAVIIADGPNTNDQDAITWRKDFGHARVYVVNPWVKIFTGHEEVVPPSPYVAGLIARSDNENGFWWSPSNQEIYGIVGTARPVDFTLGGYQLPSKFSERK
;
A
#
# COMPACT_ATOMS: atom_id res chain seq x y z
N MET A 1 -61.49 -5.73 -14.39
CA MET A 1 -61.39 -5.47 -12.93
C MET A 1 -62.02 -4.11 -12.69
N ALA A 2 -62.93 -4.00 -11.73
CA ALA A 2 -63.67 -2.75 -11.48
C ALA A 2 -62.71 -1.66 -11.00
N GLU A 3 -62.69 -0.51 -11.67
CA GLU A 3 -61.97 0.67 -11.23
C GLU A 3 -62.74 1.31 -10.07
N GLN A 4 -62.23 1.13 -8.86
CA GLN A 4 -62.77 1.76 -7.66
C GLN A 4 -62.06 3.09 -7.44
N PHE A 5 -62.74 4.19 -7.82
CA PHE A 5 -62.21 5.55 -7.66
C PHE A 5 -62.23 5.96 -6.18
N LEU A 6 -61.05 6.27 -5.62
CA LEU A 6 -60.89 6.85 -4.30
C LEU A 6 -60.81 8.39 -4.42
N HIS A 7 -61.49 9.11 -3.54
CA HIS A 7 -61.35 10.57 -3.43
C HIS A 7 -60.39 10.89 -2.27
N GLY A 8 -59.17 11.32 -2.58
CA GLY A 8 -58.11 11.62 -1.60
C GLY A 8 -56.73 11.70 -2.24
N VAL A 9 -55.69 11.97 -1.43
CA VAL A 9 -54.28 11.89 -1.86
C VAL A 9 -53.80 10.45 -1.68
N GLU A 10 -53.32 9.84 -2.75
CA GLU A 10 -52.63 8.56 -2.72
C GLU A 10 -51.12 8.80 -2.66
N VAL A 11 -50.45 8.21 -1.68
CA VAL A 11 -48.99 8.18 -1.61
C VAL A 11 -48.53 6.80 -2.03
N ALA A 12 -48.07 6.68 -3.26
CA ALA A 12 -47.41 5.49 -3.76
C ALA A 12 -45.89 5.64 -3.56
N GLU A 13 -45.34 4.99 -2.53
CA GLU A 13 -43.89 4.94 -2.34
C GLU A 13 -43.30 3.84 -3.23
N ILE A 14 -42.79 4.23 -4.39
CA ILE A 14 -42.10 3.33 -5.30
C ILE A 14 -40.69 3.08 -4.76
N SER A 15 -40.51 1.98 -4.03
CA SER A 15 -39.21 1.57 -3.47
C SER A 15 -38.33 0.80 -4.46
N SER A 16 -38.84 0.50 -5.67
CA SER A 16 -38.14 -0.23 -6.71
C SER A 16 -37.63 0.71 -7.81
N GLY A 17 -36.34 0.61 -8.10
CA GLY A 17 -35.68 1.33 -9.17
C GLY A 17 -34.38 0.62 -9.52
N PRO A 18 -33.85 0.80 -10.75
CA PRO A 18 -32.56 0.24 -11.11
C PRO A 18 -31.49 0.79 -10.18
N ARG A 19 -30.91 -0.07 -9.33
CA ARG A 19 -29.72 0.29 -8.54
C ARG A 19 -28.53 0.25 -9.48
N THR A 20 -27.93 1.41 -9.75
CA THR A 20 -26.70 1.48 -10.54
C THR A 20 -25.60 0.71 -9.80
N ILE A 21 -25.03 -0.29 -10.48
CA ILE A 21 -23.82 -0.96 -10.00
C ILE A 21 -22.67 0.04 -10.16
N ARG A 22 -22.04 0.41 -9.06
CA ARG A 22 -20.83 1.25 -9.07
C ARG A 22 -19.61 0.35 -9.00
N THR A 23 -18.73 0.43 -9.98
CA THR A 23 -17.42 -0.21 -9.90
C THR A 23 -16.63 0.47 -8.79
N THR A 24 -16.15 -0.33 -7.84
CA THR A 24 -15.28 0.16 -6.77
C THR A 24 -13.90 0.47 -7.35
N LYS A 25 -13.27 1.54 -6.86
CA LYS A 25 -11.90 1.87 -7.25
C LYS A 25 -10.95 0.84 -6.61
N SER A 26 -10.38 -0.06 -7.41
CA SER A 26 -9.43 -1.09 -6.94
C SER A 26 -8.02 -0.54 -6.72
N SER A 27 -7.69 0.59 -7.33
CA SER A 27 -6.31 1.10 -7.46
C SER A 27 -5.95 2.21 -6.46
N VAL A 28 -6.62 2.26 -5.31
CA VAL A 28 -6.35 3.25 -4.26
C VAL A 28 -5.24 2.72 -3.36
N ILE A 29 -4.13 3.46 -3.28
CA ILE A 29 -2.94 3.06 -2.52
C ILE A 29 -2.98 3.75 -1.15
N GLY A 30 -2.90 2.97 -0.08
CA GLY A 30 -2.63 3.45 1.28
C GLY A 30 -1.14 3.41 1.54
N LEU A 31 -0.54 4.58 1.73
CA LEU A 31 0.88 4.78 1.98
C LEU A 31 1.08 5.30 3.41
N ILE A 32 1.91 4.62 4.18
CA ILE A 32 2.32 5.05 5.52
C ILE A 32 3.84 5.18 5.61
N GLY A 33 4.30 6.20 6.33
CA GLY A 33 5.72 6.47 6.50
C GLY A 33 6.00 7.78 7.24
N THR A 34 7.28 8.15 7.31
CA THR A 34 7.76 9.36 7.97
C THR A 34 7.96 10.49 6.95
N ALA A 35 7.74 11.71 7.39
CA ALA A 35 8.09 12.93 6.65
C ALA A 35 8.25 14.09 7.63
N PRO A 36 9.43 14.31 8.21
CA PRO A 36 9.64 15.38 9.20
C PRO A 36 9.33 16.78 8.65
N ASP A 37 9.71 17.06 7.40
CA ASP A 37 9.58 18.38 6.77
C ASP A 37 8.20 18.65 6.14
N ALA A 38 7.23 17.74 6.29
CA ALA A 38 5.92 17.94 5.68
C ALA A 38 5.14 19.07 6.37
N ASP A 39 4.36 19.81 5.57
CA ASP A 39 3.48 20.86 6.06
C ASP A 39 2.42 20.27 7.00
N ASN A 40 2.52 20.57 8.30
CA ASN A 40 1.61 20.05 9.34
C ASN A 40 0.14 20.42 9.13
N THR A 41 -0.15 21.48 8.37
CA THR A 41 -1.53 21.90 8.08
C THR A 41 -2.17 21.05 6.99
N VAL A 42 -1.36 20.60 6.02
CA VAL A 42 -1.81 19.79 4.88
C VAL A 42 -1.70 18.30 5.19
N PHE A 43 -0.61 17.90 5.85
CA PHE A 43 -0.33 16.53 6.26
C PHE A 43 -0.18 16.43 7.79
N PRO A 44 -1.30 16.55 8.53
CA PRO A 44 -1.30 16.33 9.97
C PRO A 44 -0.89 14.88 10.31
N LEU A 45 -0.22 14.73 11.45
CA LEU A 45 0.21 13.42 11.94
C LEU A 45 -0.98 12.50 12.17
N ASN A 46 -0.81 11.22 11.83
CA ASN A 46 -1.76 10.12 12.03
C ASN A 46 -3.13 10.29 11.36
N LYS A 47 -3.31 11.28 10.47
CA LYS A 47 -4.58 11.48 9.76
C LYS A 47 -4.42 11.14 8.28
N PRO A 48 -5.37 10.38 7.69
CA PRO A 48 -5.32 10.05 6.28
C PRO A 48 -5.62 11.29 5.43
N VAL A 49 -4.72 11.59 4.50
CA VAL A 49 -4.87 12.68 3.52
C VAL A 49 -4.83 12.10 2.13
N LEU A 50 -5.77 12.48 1.28
CA LEU A 50 -5.85 12.01 -0.10
C LEU A 50 -5.07 12.94 -1.04
N ILE A 51 -4.18 12.35 -1.83
CA ILE A 51 -3.51 12.99 -2.96
C ILE A 51 -4.05 12.35 -4.24
N VAL A 52 -4.48 13.19 -5.18
CA VAL A 52 -5.11 12.74 -6.44
C VAL A 52 -4.12 12.92 -7.60
N GLY A 53 -3.06 12.11 -7.63
CA GLY A 53 -2.06 12.11 -8.70
C GLY A 53 -1.25 13.42 -8.87
N SER A 54 -1.40 14.37 -7.95
CA SER A 54 -0.81 15.71 -8.06
C SER A 54 0.59 15.75 -7.43
N ARG A 55 1.63 15.88 -8.26
CA ARG A 55 3.01 16.11 -7.80
C ARG A 55 3.16 17.41 -7.01
N ARG A 56 2.30 18.42 -7.27
CA ARG A 56 2.32 19.70 -6.55
C ARG A 56 1.83 19.56 -5.11
N GLU A 57 0.83 18.71 -4.88
CA GLU A 57 0.35 18.41 -3.52
C GLU A 57 1.38 17.55 -2.78
N ALA A 58 1.94 16.54 -3.45
CA ALA A 58 2.99 15.71 -2.89
C ALA A 58 4.26 16.48 -2.50
N ALA A 59 4.60 17.56 -3.21
CA ALA A 59 5.74 18.41 -2.86
C ALA A 59 5.65 19.01 -1.46
N LYS A 60 4.44 19.13 -0.87
CA LYS A 60 4.26 19.62 0.50
C LYS A 60 4.61 18.58 1.58
N LEU A 61 4.99 17.36 1.19
CA LEU A 61 5.57 16.37 2.11
C LEU A 61 7.03 16.67 2.47
N GLY A 62 7.66 17.64 1.81
CA GLY A 62 9.07 17.95 2.00
C GLY A 62 9.99 16.99 1.25
N ALA A 63 11.27 17.02 1.59
CA ALA A 63 12.32 16.23 0.94
C ALA A 63 12.85 15.08 1.80
N THR A 64 12.57 15.10 3.11
CA THR A 64 13.09 14.13 4.09
C THR A 64 12.03 13.08 4.48
N GLY A 65 12.51 11.95 4.99
CA GLY A 65 11.69 10.81 5.36
C GLY A 65 11.39 9.86 4.20
N THR A 66 10.50 8.90 4.44
CA THR A 66 10.20 7.84 3.47
C THR A 66 9.07 8.19 2.50
N LEU A 67 8.15 9.09 2.89
CA LEU A 67 6.97 9.41 2.08
C LEU A 67 7.28 10.12 0.77
N PRO A 68 8.15 11.15 0.70
CA PRO A 68 8.40 11.86 -0.57
C PRO A 68 8.97 10.93 -1.65
N MET A 69 9.93 10.07 -1.27
CA MET A 69 10.52 9.08 -2.18
C MET A 69 9.49 8.04 -2.64
N ALA A 70 8.65 7.54 -1.72
CA ALA A 70 7.60 6.59 -2.07
C ALA A 70 6.57 7.16 -3.05
N ILE A 71 6.13 8.41 -2.84
CA ILE A 71 5.15 9.02 -3.75
C ILE A 71 5.74 9.25 -5.14
N ASN A 72 7.00 9.68 -5.23
CA ASN A 72 7.66 9.80 -6.53
C ASN A 72 7.68 8.45 -7.26
N GLY A 73 8.04 7.36 -6.58
CA GLY A 73 8.03 6.02 -7.19
C GLY A 73 6.66 5.54 -7.69
N ILE A 74 5.58 5.89 -6.97
CA ILE A 74 4.20 5.62 -7.42
C ILE A 74 3.86 6.46 -8.65
N PHE A 75 4.14 7.76 -8.60
CA PHE A 75 3.79 8.73 -9.64
C PHE A 75 4.65 8.63 -10.90
N ASP A 76 5.79 7.93 -10.83
CA ASP A 76 6.56 7.55 -12.01
C ASP A 76 5.84 6.44 -12.81
N GLN A 77 4.98 5.64 -12.18
CA GLN A 77 4.13 4.67 -12.89
C GLN A 77 2.84 5.32 -13.40
N ILE A 78 2.09 5.97 -12.51
CA ILE A 78 0.79 6.59 -12.82
C ILE A 78 0.41 7.63 -11.76
N GLY A 79 -0.36 8.64 -12.15
CA GLY A 79 -1.01 9.57 -11.21
C GLY A 79 -2.14 8.92 -10.40
N ALA A 80 -1.79 7.95 -9.54
CA ALA A 80 -2.73 7.20 -8.72
C ALA A 80 -3.39 8.05 -7.62
N MET A 81 -4.52 7.55 -7.10
CA MET A 81 -5.07 8.04 -5.85
C MET A 81 -4.30 7.44 -4.67
N VAL A 82 -3.62 8.28 -3.90
CA VAL A 82 -2.79 7.86 -2.77
C VAL A 82 -3.34 8.46 -1.49
N ILE A 83 -3.66 7.61 -0.52
CA ILE A 83 -4.03 7.98 0.83
C ILE A 83 -2.77 7.91 1.67
N VAL A 84 -2.27 9.07 2.06
CA VAL A 84 -1.04 9.21 2.84
C VAL A 84 -1.39 9.31 4.31
N VAL A 85 -0.76 8.48 5.13
CA VAL A 85 -0.75 8.61 6.59
C VAL A 85 0.67 8.94 7.01
N ARG A 86 0.86 10.17 7.49
CA ARG A 86 2.15 10.61 8.03
C ARG A 86 2.27 10.21 9.48
N VAL A 87 3.40 9.62 9.83
CA VAL A 87 3.73 9.20 11.19
C VAL A 87 4.95 9.98 11.67
N GLU A 88 5.01 10.20 12.98
CA GLU A 88 6.15 10.83 13.65
C GLU A 88 7.36 9.88 13.65
N GLU A 89 8.52 10.42 13.29
CA GLU A 89 9.79 9.72 13.37
C GLU A 89 10.25 9.70 14.83
N GLY A 90 10.53 8.50 15.35
CA GLY A 90 11.03 8.34 16.71
C GLY A 90 12.53 8.62 16.81
N GLU A 91 13.06 8.61 18.04
CA GLU A 91 14.50 8.76 18.27
C GLU A 91 15.29 7.56 17.72
N ASP A 92 14.64 6.39 17.67
CA ASP A 92 15.19 5.17 17.08
C ASP A 92 14.22 4.48 16.10
N GLU A 93 14.74 3.48 15.40
CA GLU A 93 13.97 2.70 14.43
C GLU A 93 12.84 1.91 15.09
N ALA A 94 13.00 1.49 16.35
CA ALA A 94 12.00 0.71 17.08
C ALA A 94 10.79 1.56 17.46
N GLU A 95 11.01 2.78 17.92
CA GLU A 95 9.98 3.78 18.20
C GLU A 95 9.28 4.21 16.93
N THR A 96 10.02 4.40 15.83
CA THR A 96 9.42 4.68 14.53
C THR A 96 8.50 3.54 14.06
N ILE A 97 8.94 2.28 14.21
CA ILE A 97 8.11 1.10 13.92
C ILE A 97 6.87 1.07 14.83
N ALA A 98 7.01 1.40 16.12
CA ALA A 98 5.88 1.47 17.05
C ALA A 98 4.87 2.54 16.64
N ASN A 99 5.35 3.72 16.24
CA ASN A 99 4.50 4.81 15.75
C ASN A 99 3.78 4.41 14.45
N ILE A 100 4.44 3.66 13.56
CA ILE A 100 3.85 3.16 12.31
C ILE A 100 2.74 2.16 12.59
N ILE A 101 2.96 1.20 13.49
CA ILE A 101 1.91 0.26 13.92
C ILE A 101 0.73 1.05 14.51
N GLY A 102 1.06 2.02 15.36
CA GLY A 102 0.11 2.92 15.99
C GLY A 102 -0.89 2.19 16.88
N GLY A 103 -2.15 2.59 16.81
CA GLY A 103 -3.19 2.12 17.73
C GLY A 103 -4.40 3.04 17.72
N VAL A 104 -5.04 3.18 18.88
CA VAL A 104 -6.13 4.14 19.11
C VAL A 104 -5.70 5.09 20.20
N ASP A 105 -5.84 6.39 19.97
CA ASP A 105 -5.61 7.40 20.99
C ASP A 105 -6.68 7.28 22.09
N ALA A 106 -6.25 7.13 23.34
CA ALA A 106 -7.17 6.92 24.46
C ALA A 106 -8.01 8.16 24.81
N GLN A 107 -7.57 9.38 24.44
CA GLN A 107 -8.25 10.62 24.80
C GLN A 107 -9.19 11.10 23.69
N THR A 108 -8.71 11.04 22.45
CA THR A 108 -9.46 11.54 21.27
C THR A 108 -10.25 10.44 20.57
N GLY A 109 -9.89 9.17 20.75
CA GLY A 109 -10.46 8.05 20.00
C GLY A 109 -9.95 7.95 18.56
N ASP A 110 -9.02 8.83 18.17
CA ASP A 110 -8.47 8.85 16.81
C ASP A 110 -7.55 7.63 16.58
N TYR A 111 -7.63 7.06 15.37
CA TYR A 111 -6.72 6.01 14.95
C TYR A 111 -5.32 6.57 14.66
N LYS A 112 -4.28 5.82 15.04
CA LYS A 112 -2.87 6.13 14.78
C LYS A 112 -2.22 5.06 13.90
N GLY A 113 -1.17 5.46 13.18
CA GLY A 113 -0.38 4.54 12.37
C GLY A 113 -1.22 3.80 11.33
N VAL A 114 -0.98 2.50 11.15
CA VAL A 114 -1.69 1.68 10.14
C VAL A 114 -3.19 1.65 10.39
N GLN A 115 -3.65 1.75 11.65
CA GLN A 115 -5.08 1.75 11.97
C GLN A 115 -5.83 2.92 11.33
N ALA A 116 -5.13 4.03 11.03
CA ALA A 116 -5.72 5.19 10.36
C ALA A 116 -6.25 4.88 8.94
N PHE A 117 -5.82 3.78 8.31
CA PHE A 117 -6.41 3.34 7.05
C PHE A 117 -7.88 2.93 7.19
N LEU A 118 -8.32 2.50 8.38
CA LEU A 118 -9.72 2.15 8.62
C LEU A 118 -10.65 3.38 8.62
N SER A 119 -10.16 4.54 9.01
CA SER A 119 -10.93 5.80 8.97
C SER A 119 -10.87 6.54 7.63
N ALA A 120 -10.03 6.08 6.70
CA ALA A 120 -9.83 6.77 5.42
C ALA A 120 -11.13 6.89 4.60
N GLU A 121 -12.00 5.88 4.58
CA GLU A 121 -13.27 5.96 3.86
C GLU A 121 -14.21 7.03 4.44
N SER A 122 -14.16 7.24 5.76
CA SER A 122 -14.97 8.27 6.43
C SER A 122 -14.43 9.68 6.17
N ILE A 123 -13.11 9.85 6.28
CA ILE A 123 -12.45 11.16 6.23
C ILE A 123 -12.24 11.65 4.80
N VAL A 124 -11.71 10.79 3.92
CA VAL A 124 -11.34 11.15 2.54
C VAL A 124 -12.23 10.50 1.48
N HIS A 125 -13.31 9.83 1.88
CA HIS A 125 -14.29 9.20 0.99
C HIS A 125 -13.71 8.15 0.05
N SER A 126 -12.59 7.53 0.44
CA SER A 126 -11.90 6.51 -0.34
C SER A 126 -11.23 5.51 0.59
N ALA A 127 -11.46 4.21 0.33
CA ALA A 127 -10.82 3.12 1.05
C ALA A 127 -9.60 2.61 0.28
N PRO A 128 -8.43 2.44 0.92
CA PRO A 128 -7.27 1.88 0.26
C PRO A 128 -7.44 0.37 0.03
N ARG A 129 -7.02 -0.09 -1.15
CA ARG A 129 -7.04 -1.52 -1.57
C ARG A 129 -5.65 -2.09 -1.79
N ILE A 130 -4.64 -1.24 -1.82
CA ILE A 130 -3.22 -1.60 -1.84
C ILE A 130 -2.59 -0.91 -0.63
N LEU A 131 -1.90 -1.62 0.25
CA LEU A 131 -1.26 -1.05 1.45
C LEU A 131 0.25 -1.22 1.37
N ILE A 132 0.98 -0.15 1.62
CA ILE A 132 2.45 -0.13 1.61
C ILE A 132 3.01 0.65 2.79
N ALA A 133 4.12 0.17 3.35
CA ALA A 133 4.90 0.83 4.40
C ALA A 133 6.40 0.81 4.01
N PRO A 134 6.80 1.61 3.01
CA PRO A 134 8.11 1.51 2.38
C PRO A 134 9.24 1.67 3.38
N GLY A 135 10.17 0.71 3.39
CA GLY A 135 11.32 0.72 4.30
C GLY A 135 11.04 0.17 5.71
N PHE A 136 9.78 -0.16 6.06
CA PHE A 136 9.42 -0.64 7.40
C PHE A 136 8.88 -2.08 7.43
N THR A 137 8.77 -2.72 6.26
CA THR A 137 8.29 -4.10 6.13
C THR A 137 9.42 -5.14 6.15
N HIS A 138 10.64 -4.74 5.84
CA HIS A 138 11.75 -5.66 5.56
C HIS A 138 12.43 -6.24 6.81
N GLN A 139 12.32 -5.53 7.94
CA GLN A 139 12.99 -5.87 9.20
C GLN A 139 12.40 -7.13 9.85
N ARG A 140 13.26 -7.91 10.51
CA ARG A 140 12.88 -9.07 11.35
C ARG A 140 13.42 -8.89 12.78
N PRO A 141 12.81 -8.03 13.60
CA PRO A 141 13.30 -7.76 14.95
C PRO A 141 13.30 -9.06 15.76
N ASN A 142 14.41 -9.33 16.45
CA ASN A 142 14.60 -10.54 17.26
C ASN A 142 14.38 -11.87 16.48
N ASN A 143 14.66 -11.88 15.17
CA ASN A 143 14.41 -13.03 14.26
C ASN A 143 12.93 -13.47 14.19
N GLN A 144 12.00 -12.56 14.49
CA GLN A 144 10.57 -12.76 14.40
C GLN A 144 9.96 -12.03 13.19
N ALA A 145 8.71 -12.36 12.89
CA ALA A 145 7.94 -11.71 11.85
C ALA A 145 7.89 -10.19 12.03
N ASN A 146 7.95 -9.45 10.94
CA ASN A 146 7.84 -8.00 10.96
C ASN A 146 6.52 -7.56 11.65
N PRO A 147 6.59 -6.67 12.66
CA PRO A 147 5.42 -6.28 13.44
C PRO A 147 4.48 -5.33 12.66
N VAL A 148 5.01 -4.52 11.73
CA VAL A 148 4.19 -3.65 10.86
C VAL A 148 3.29 -4.51 9.98
N ILE A 149 3.85 -5.50 9.27
CA ILE A 149 3.05 -6.42 8.45
C ILE A 149 2.03 -7.16 9.30
N SER A 150 2.43 -7.66 10.47
CA SER A 150 1.53 -8.39 11.37
C SER A 150 0.31 -7.54 11.76
N SER A 151 0.50 -6.24 12.01
CA SER A 151 -0.61 -5.31 12.25
C SER A 151 -1.44 -5.03 10.99
N MET A 152 -0.78 -4.88 9.83
CA MET A 152 -1.44 -4.64 8.54
C MET A 152 -2.32 -5.81 8.10
N LEU A 153 -2.00 -7.05 8.47
CA LEU A 153 -2.79 -8.24 8.09
C LEU A 153 -4.26 -8.12 8.48
N ALA A 154 -4.52 -7.77 9.75
CA ALA A 154 -5.89 -7.63 10.26
C ALA A 154 -6.66 -6.50 9.54
N ILE A 155 -5.96 -5.43 9.17
CA ILE A 155 -6.51 -4.27 8.47
C ILE A 155 -6.77 -4.61 7.00
N ALA A 156 -5.84 -5.31 6.36
CA ALA A 156 -5.94 -5.77 4.98
C ALA A 156 -7.13 -6.73 4.80
N ASP A 157 -7.41 -7.59 5.79
CA ASP A 157 -8.61 -8.41 5.75
C ASP A 157 -9.89 -7.59 5.83
N ARG A 158 -9.98 -6.63 6.76
CA ARG A 158 -11.16 -5.76 6.90
C ARG A 158 -11.39 -4.91 5.65
N LEU A 159 -10.34 -4.29 5.12
CA LEU A 159 -10.38 -3.44 3.94
C LEU A 159 -10.36 -4.24 2.63
N ARG A 160 -10.28 -5.56 2.68
CA ARG A 160 -10.06 -6.41 1.50
C ARG A 160 -8.89 -5.93 0.62
N ALA A 161 -7.85 -5.37 1.25
CA ALA A 161 -6.67 -4.84 0.57
C ALA A 161 -5.57 -5.89 0.39
N VAL A 162 -4.59 -5.62 -0.47
CA VAL A 162 -3.35 -6.39 -0.60
C VAL A 162 -2.21 -5.58 -0.01
N ILE A 163 -1.35 -6.21 0.76
CA ILE A 163 -0.13 -5.60 1.32
C ILE A 163 1.00 -5.89 0.35
N ILE A 164 1.69 -4.85 -0.11
CA ILE A 164 2.94 -5.01 -0.85
C ILE A 164 4.08 -4.77 0.14
N ALA A 165 4.82 -5.83 0.42
CA ALA A 165 5.89 -5.83 1.38
C ALA A 165 7.26 -5.93 0.70
N ASP A 166 8.19 -5.12 1.19
CA ASP A 166 9.59 -5.15 0.80
C ASP A 166 10.30 -6.28 1.52
N GLY A 167 11.04 -7.12 0.78
CA GLY A 167 11.93 -8.11 1.35
C GLY A 167 13.23 -7.50 1.92
N PRO A 168 14.07 -8.31 2.59
CA PRO A 168 15.24 -7.84 3.35
C PRO A 168 16.41 -7.32 2.50
N ASN A 169 16.37 -7.48 1.18
CA ASN A 169 17.41 -7.06 0.23
C ASN A 169 18.82 -7.67 0.42
N THR A 170 19.01 -8.60 1.36
CA THR A 170 20.33 -9.18 1.68
C THR A 170 20.70 -10.31 0.70
N ASN A 171 20.15 -11.50 0.89
CA ASN A 171 20.38 -12.67 0.05
C ASN A 171 19.07 -13.47 -0.09
N ASP A 172 19.09 -14.49 -0.95
CA ASP A 172 17.86 -15.22 -1.28
C ASP A 172 17.42 -16.16 -0.15
N GLN A 173 18.33 -16.67 0.67
CA GLN A 173 17.98 -17.48 1.84
C GLN A 173 17.25 -16.64 2.90
N ASP A 174 17.71 -15.42 3.13
CA ASP A 174 17.07 -14.47 4.04
C ASP A 174 15.70 -14.05 3.49
N ALA A 175 15.59 -13.81 2.17
CA ALA A 175 14.31 -13.50 1.53
C ALA A 175 13.31 -14.68 1.64
N ILE A 176 13.77 -15.92 1.46
CA ILE A 176 12.94 -17.12 1.67
C ILE A 176 12.51 -17.24 3.14
N THR A 177 13.43 -16.97 4.07
CA THR A 177 13.16 -17.05 5.51
C THR A 177 12.15 -15.99 5.92
N TRP A 178 12.36 -14.74 5.48
CA TRP A 178 11.42 -13.65 5.64
C TRP A 178 10.04 -14.00 5.07
N ARG A 179 9.98 -14.61 3.87
CA ARG A 179 8.71 -15.01 3.26
C ARG A 179 7.96 -16.06 4.10
N LYS A 180 8.67 -16.96 4.79
CA LYS A 180 8.05 -18.01 5.60
C LYS A 180 7.36 -17.50 6.86
N ASP A 181 7.70 -16.30 7.33
CA ASP A 181 7.07 -15.71 8.51
C ASP A 181 5.58 -15.39 8.30
N PHE A 182 5.14 -15.24 7.03
CA PHE A 182 3.77 -14.82 6.71
C PHE A 182 3.00 -15.89 5.95
N GLY A 183 2.01 -16.52 6.57
CA GLY A 183 1.15 -17.52 5.90
C GLY A 183 -0.05 -16.96 5.12
N HIS A 184 -0.10 -15.64 4.87
CA HIS A 184 -1.35 -14.97 4.49
C HIS A 184 -1.50 -14.73 2.98
N ALA A 185 -2.73 -14.84 2.46
CA ALA A 185 -3.05 -14.69 1.04
C ALA A 185 -2.95 -13.24 0.52
N ARG A 186 -3.01 -12.25 1.42
CA ARG A 186 -2.97 -10.82 1.08
C ARG A 186 -1.58 -10.20 1.09
N VAL A 187 -0.53 -10.98 1.33
CA VAL A 187 0.85 -10.45 1.36
C VAL A 187 1.53 -10.75 0.03
N TYR A 188 1.79 -9.70 -0.73
CA TYR A 188 2.57 -9.72 -1.96
C TYR A 188 3.98 -9.22 -1.64
N VAL A 189 5.00 -10.05 -1.89
CA VAL A 189 6.37 -9.79 -1.46
C VAL A 189 7.22 -9.44 -2.66
N VAL A 190 7.99 -8.36 -2.55
CA VAL A 190 8.87 -7.90 -3.62
C VAL A 190 10.31 -7.84 -3.11
N ASN A 191 11.18 -8.58 -3.78
CA ASN A 191 12.63 -8.59 -3.57
C ASN A 191 13.30 -8.92 -4.91
N PRO A 192 14.47 -8.33 -5.24
CA PRO A 192 15.27 -7.37 -4.47
C PRO A 192 14.74 -5.94 -4.48
N TRP A 193 15.43 -5.02 -3.80
CA TRP A 193 15.15 -3.59 -3.90
C TRP A 193 15.54 -3.02 -5.27
N VAL A 194 15.10 -1.80 -5.57
CA VAL A 194 15.34 -1.14 -6.85
C VAL A 194 16.37 -0.03 -6.72
N LYS A 195 17.06 0.27 -7.81
CA LYS A 195 17.98 1.39 -7.95
C LYS A 195 17.32 2.52 -8.72
N ILE A 196 17.45 3.74 -8.22
CA ILE A 196 16.95 4.96 -8.85
C ILE A 196 18.12 5.92 -9.08
N PHE A 197 17.92 6.93 -9.92
CA PHE A 197 18.92 7.96 -10.16
C PHE A 197 18.37 9.35 -9.86
N THR A 198 18.85 9.95 -8.77
CA THR A 198 18.51 11.30 -8.29
C THR A 198 19.78 12.15 -8.21
N GLY A 199 20.56 12.15 -9.30
CA GLY A 199 21.90 12.76 -9.37
C GLY A 199 23.03 11.80 -8.96
N HIS A 200 22.69 10.75 -8.23
CA HIS A 200 23.53 9.58 -7.97
C HIS A 200 22.65 8.33 -7.93
N GLU A 201 23.25 7.14 -8.05
CA GLU A 201 22.52 5.88 -7.88
C GLU A 201 22.20 5.66 -6.39
N GLU A 202 20.91 5.47 -6.09
CA GLU A 202 20.42 5.19 -4.74
C GLU A 202 19.57 3.92 -4.75
N VAL A 203 19.70 3.09 -3.70
CA VAL A 203 18.92 1.85 -3.54
C VAL A 203 17.72 2.15 -2.64
N VAL A 204 16.52 1.90 -3.13
CA VAL A 204 15.27 2.24 -2.44
C VAL A 204 14.29 1.06 -2.40
N PRO A 205 13.35 1.05 -1.42
CA PRO A 205 12.36 0.00 -1.30
C PRO A 205 11.48 -0.12 -2.58
N PRO A 206 11.17 -1.35 -3.03
CA PRO A 206 10.44 -1.58 -4.27
C PRO A 206 8.92 -1.40 -4.17
N SER A 207 8.34 -1.46 -2.97
CA SER A 207 6.88 -1.42 -2.75
C SER A 207 6.15 -0.24 -3.41
N PRO A 208 6.68 1.00 -3.45
CA PRO A 208 5.97 2.10 -4.10
C PRO A 208 5.89 1.94 -5.62
N TYR A 209 6.96 1.43 -6.25
CA TYR A 209 7.02 1.18 -7.69
C TYR A 209 6.05 0.07 -8.09
N VAL A 210 5.99 -1.01 -7.31
CA VAL A 210 5.05 -2.11 -7.58
C VAL A 210 3.61 -1.70 -7.28
N ALA A 211 3.35 -0.90 -6.24
CA ALA A 211 2.02 -0.35 -5.98
C ALA A 211 1.53 0.53 -7.14
N GLY A 212 2.40 1.42 -7.62
CA GLY A 212 2.13 2.24 -8.80
C GLY A 212 1.90 1.39 -10.05
N LEU A 213 2.68 0.31 -10.23
CA LEU A 213 2.53 -0.60 -11.37
C LEU A 213 1.18 -1.30 -11.36
N ILE A 214 0.75 -1.83 -10.20
CA ILE A 214 -0.58 -2.44 -10.04
C ILE A 214 -1.66 -1.41 -10.36
N ALA A 215 -1.53 -0.18 -9.83
CA ALA A 215 -2.49 0.87 -10.11
C ALA A 215 -2.54 1.27 -11.60
N ARG A 216 -1.40 1.23 -12.30
CA ARG A 216 -1.32 1.48 -13.75
C ARG A 216 -2.00 0.35 -14.53
N SER A 217 -1.65 -0.90 -14.23
CA SER A 217 -2.21 -2.08 -14.88
C SER A 217 -3.73 -2.17 -14.68
N ASP A 218 -4.23 -1.88 -13.48
CA ASP A 218 -5.66 -1.85 -13.20
C ASP A 218 -6.41 -0.81 -14.05
N ASN A 219 -5.79 0.35 -14.30
CA ASN A 219 -6.40 1.44 -15.08
C ASN A 219 -6.40 1.12 -16.58
N GLU A 220 -5.28 0.59 -17.09
CA GLU A 220 -5.11 0.29 -18.53
C GLU A 220 -5.80 -1.01 -18.95
N ASN A 221 -5.65 -2.08 -18.16
CA ASN A 221 -6.04 -3.44 -18.52
C ASN A 221 -7.17 -4.01 -17.65
N GLY A 222 -7.48 -3.37 -16.51
CA GLY A 222 -8.45 -3.84 -15.53
C GLY A 222 -7.83 -4.66 -14.40
N PHE A 223 -8.51 -4.71 -13.26
CA PHE A 223 -8.02 -5.34 -12.01
C PHE A 223 -7.79 -6.86 -12.09
N TRP A 224 -8.32 -7.52 -13.12
CA TRP A 224 -8.11 -8.95 -13.37
C TRP A 224 -6.79 -9.23 -14.10
N TRP A 225 -6.14 -8.20 -14.63
CA TRP A 225 -4.87 -8.36 -15.32
C TRP A 225 -3.73 -8.50 -14.31
N SER A 226 -2.82 -9.44 -14.58
CA SER A 226 -1.69 -9.65 -13.70
C SER A 226 -0.68 -8.49 -13.82
N PRO A 227 -0.15 -7.97 -12.69
CA PRO A 227 0.93 -6.99 -12.73
C PRO A 227 2.28 -7.59 -13.16
N SER A 228 2.36 -8.91 -13.33
CA SER A 228 3.57 -9.57 -13.83
C SER A 228 3.82 -9.25 -15.31
N ASN A 229 5.10 -9.24 -15.70
CA ASN A 229 5.54 -8.95 -17.07
C ASN A 229 5.10 -7.57 -17.58
N GLN A 230 5.11 -6.58 -16.68
CA GLN A 230 4.87 -5.19 -16.99
C GLN A 230 6.16 -4.39 -16.74
N GLU A 231 6.41 -3.36 -17.54
CA GLU A 231 7.57 -2.50 -17.38
C GLU A 231 7.42 -1.60 -16.15
N ILE A 232 8.45 -1.54 -15.30
CA ILE A 232 8.50 -0.62 -14.16
C ILE A 232 9.27 0.63 -14.59
N TYR A 233 8.63 1.78 -14.50
CA TYR A 233 9.25 3.08 -14.82
C TYR A 233 10.02 3.66 -13.64
N GLY A 234 10.88 4.65 -13.87
CA GLY A 234 11.59 5.36 -12.80
C GLY A 234 12.71 4.56 -12.10
N ILE A 235 12.98 3.33 -12.53
CA ILE A 235 14.09 2.51 -12.02
C ILE A 235 15.20 2.35 -13.05
N VAL A 236 16.44 2.28 -12.58
CA VAL A 236 17.64 2.08 -13.42
C VAL A 236 18.09 0.62 -13.38
N GLY A 237 17.71 -0.11 -12.34
CA GLY A 237 18.00 -1.53 -12.20
C GLY A 237 17.56 -2.06 -10.84
N THR A 238 17.94 -3.29 -10.54
CA THR A 238 17.74 -3.90 -9.23
C THR A 238 19.00 -3.75 -8.37
N ALA A 239 18.83 -3.77 -7.04
CA ALA A 239 19.93 -3.74 -6.09
C ALA A 239 20.83 -4.98 -6.26
N ARG A 240 20.21 -6.14 -6.52
CA ARG A 240 20.88 -7.41 -6.79
C ARG A 240 20.46 -7.93 -8.17
N PRO A 241 21.38 -8.45 -8.98
CA PRO A 241 21.00 -9.12 -10.22
C PRO A 241 20.19 -10.37 -9.87
N VAL A 242 19.05 -10.55 -10.54
CA VAL A 242 18.22 -11.75 -10.44
C VAL A 242 18.35 -12.49 -11.77
N ASP A 243 18.83 -13.73 -11.71
CA ASP A 243 18.97 -14.57 -12.88
C ASP A 243 17.64 -15.24 -13.25
N PHE A 244 17.39 -15.33 -14.55
CA PHE A 244 16.33 -16.15 -15.11
C PHE A 244 16.94 -16.98 -16.24
N THR A 245 17.03 -18.30 -16.04
CA THR A 245 17.58 -19.23 -17.03
C THR A 245 16.61 -20.37 -17.30
N LEU A 246 16.40 -20.70 -18.59
CA LEU A 246 15.61 -21.84 -19.03
C LEU A 246 16.51 -23.10 -19.11
N GLY A 247 16.41 -23.99 -18.13
CA GLY A 247 17.11 -25.29 -18.11
C GLY A 247 17.73 -25.63 -16.76
N GLY A 248 17.15 -26.61 -16.05
CA GLY A 248 17.64 -27.03 -14.75
C GLY A 248 18.59 -28.23 -14.85
N TYR A 249 19.90 -28.00 -14.76
CA TYR A 249 20.79 -28.95 -14.08
C TYR A 249 21.14 -28.33 -12.73
N GLN A 250 20.39 -28.76 -11.70
CA GLN A 250 20.62 -28.60 -10.27
C GLN A 250 21.61 -27.49 -9.84
N LEU A 251 21.08 -26.30 -9.54
CA LEU A 251 21.55 -25.54 -8.38
C LEU A 251 20.59 -25.86 -7.22
N PRO A 252 21.08 -26.15 -6.00
CA PRO A 252 20.23 -26.54 -4.89
C PRO A 252 19.51 -25.32 -4.30
N SER A 253 18.52 -24.78 -5.01
CA SER A 253 17.47 -23.94 -4.41
C SER A 253 16.22 -24.79 -4.23
N LYS A 254 16.09 -25.30 -3.00
CA LYS A 254 15.04 -26.17 -2.47
C LYS A 254 13.62 -25.81 -2.95
N PHE A 255 13.10 -26.56 -3.93
CA PHE A 255 11.67 -26.75 -4.10
C PHE A 255 11.28 -27.99 -3.29
N SER A 256 11.05 -27.80 -1.99
CA SER A 256 10.42 -28.84 -1.17
C SER A 256 8.92 -28.66 -1.31
N GLU A 257 8.31 -29.61 -2.00
CA GLU A 257 6.88 -29.85 -2.01
C GLU A 257 6.30 -29.83 -0.58
N ARG A 258 5.12 -29.26 -0.46
CA ARG A 258 4.27 -29.38 0.72
C ARG A 258 3.80 -30.84 0.83
N LYS A 259 3.69 -31.34 2.07
CA LYS A 259 2.73 -32.40 2.37
C LYS A 259 1.31 -31.88 2.14
#